data_AF-A0A7Y9I7L2-F1
#
_entry.id   AF-A0A7Y9I7L2-F1
#
_cell.length_a   1.000
_cell.length_b   1.000
_cell.length_c   1.000
_cell.angle_alpha   90.00
_cell.angle_beta   90.00
_cell.angle_gamma   90.00
#
_symmetry.space_group_name_H-M   'P 1'
#
loop_
_entity.id
_entity.type
_entity.pdbx_description
1 polymer ?
#
loop_
_entity_poly.entity_id
_entity_poly.type
_entity_poly.pdbx_seq_one_letter_code
_entity_poly.pdbx_strand_id
1 'polypeptide(L)'
;MDERSGLRVPVTGASGPARRPLFLRRPFLARIVVLAVLVAGAGLLHLSFASPQGSGRFYGLTLALAAVWLIGGLLVPVDLWPVPRRSRARTFLAPILIGLLLAVIFVLGALLVDRLPLFDDALSGVFGYADRGLLPLVLVITVVNGAGEEVFFRGALWRLTRPRHRYAVTAALNVLVTIPTGNPLLIFAAAVLALVTGRLRQVTGGVLAPILTHVTWAVAMLLAVPPLTS
;
A
#
# COMPACT_ATOMS: atom_id res chain seq x y z
N MET A 1 -13.94 -29.76 -62.78
CA MET A 1 -12.64 -29.05 -62.85
C MET A 1 -12.72 -27.87 -61.91
N ASP A 2 -11.79 -27.85 -60.97
CA ASP A 2 -11.41 -26.83 -60.00
C ASP A 2 -12.10 -26.80 -58.61
N GLU A 3 -11.39 -27.44 -57.69
CA GLU A 3 -11.51 -27.44 -56.24
C GLU A 3 -10.99 -26.12 -55.67
N ARG A 4 -11.78 -25.41 -54.85
CA ARG A 4 -11.24 -24.39 -53.94
C ARG A 4 -11.24 -24.93 -52.52
N SER A 5 -10.19 -25.68 -52.22
CA SER A 5 -9.75 -26.05 -50.88
C SER A 5 -9.36 -24.79 -50.09
N GLY A 6 -10.35 -24.20 -49.42
CA GLY A 6 -10.12 -23.19 -48.39
C GLY A 6 -9.38 -23.81 -47.22
N LEU A 7 -8.07 -23.58 -47.18
CA LEU A 7 -7.14 -23.94 -46.12
C LEU A 7 -7.67 -23.43 -44.76
N ARG A 8 -8.33 -24.29 -43.99
CA ARG A 8 -8.63 -24.02 -42.58
C ARG A 8 -7.32 -24.09 -41.81
N VAL A 9 -6.73 -22.92 -41.54
CA VAL A 9 -5.64 -22.82 -40.56
C VAL A 9 -6.20 -23.28 -39.21
N PRO A 10 -5.68 -24.37 -38.61
CA PRO A 10 -6.09 -24.74 -37.27
C PRO A 10 -5.48 -23.71 -36.33
N VAL A 11 -6.32 -22.95 -35.62
CA VAL A 11 -5.89 -22.17 -34.46
C VAL A 11 -5.58 -23.18 -33.35
N THR A 12 -4.38 -23.75 -33.36
CA THR A 12 -3.82 -24.51 -32.25
C THR A 12 -3.37 -23.53 -31.16
N GLY A 13 -4.35 -22.87 -30.55
CA GLY A 13 -4.19 -22.09 -29.33
C GLY A 13 -4.63 -22.88 -28.11
N ALA A 14 -4.08 -24.08 -27.91
CA ALA A 14 -4.27 -24.81 -26.66
C ALA A 14 -3.49 -24.09 -25.54
N SER A 15 -4.05 -22.99 -25.01
CA SER A 15 -3.64 -22.47 -23.71
C SER A 15 -4.06 -23.51 -22.68
N GLY A 16 -3.17 -24.45 -22.39
CA GLY A 16 -3.31 -25.35 -21.24
C GLY A 16 -3.62 -24.52 -19.98
N PRO A 17 -4.37 -25.06 -19.01
CA PRO A 17 -4.82 -24.28 -17.87
C PRO A 17 -3.60 -23.68 -17.18
N ALA A 18 -3.48 -22.34 -17.25
CA ALA A 18 -2.41 -21.60 -16.59
C ALA A 18 -2.33 -22.11 -15.15
N ARG A 19 -1.22 -22.79 -14.80
CA ARG A 19 -1.10 -23.47 -13.51
C ARG A 19 -1.31 -22.41 -12.44
N ARG A 20 -2.44 -22.50 -11.71
CA ARG A 20 -2.69 -21.61 -10.57
C ARG A 20 -1.46 -21.65 -9.65
N PRO A 21 -0.93 -20.49 -9.22
CA PRO A 21 0.22 -20.41 -8.34
C PRO A 21 0.11 -21.35 -7.15
N LEU A 22 1.26 -21.84 -6.68
CA LEU A 22 1.35 -22.86 -5.63
C LEU A 22 0.55 -22.50 -4.36
N PHE A 23 0.54 -21.22 -3.99
CA PHE A 23 -0.20 -20.69 -2.83
C PHE A 23 -1.72 -20.66 -3.02
N LEU A 24 -2.23 -20.53 -4.26
CA LEU A 24 -3.66 -20.67 -4.55
C LEU A 24 -4.13 -22.13 -4.49
N ARG A 25 -3.19 -23.10 -4.54
CA ARG A 25 -3.48 -24.53 -4.39
C ARG A 25 -3.42 -25.00 -2.94
N ARG A 26 -2.71 -24.28 -2.07
CA ARG A 26 -2.54 -24.61 -0.64
C ARG A 26 -3.01 -23.43 0.23
N PRO A 27 -4.32 -23.25 0.41
CA PRO A 27 -4.89 -22.07 1.09
C PRO A 27 -4.43 -21.95 2.55
N PHE A 28 -4.11 -23.08 3.21
CA PHE A 28 -3.57 -23.08 4.56
C PHE A 28 -2.18 -22.42 4.65
N LEU A 29 -1.25 -22.81 3.76
CA LEU A 29 0.09 -22.20 3.72
C LEU A 29 0.02 -20.71 3.37
N ALA A 30 -0.87 -20.32 2.45
CA ALA A 30 -1.08 -18.91 2.12
C ALA A 30 -1.54 -18.08 3.33
N ARG A 31 -2.40 -18.65 4.19
CA ARG A 31 -2.83 -17.98 5.44
C ARG A 31 -1.69 -17.87 6.45
N ILE A 32 -0.87 -18.90 6.62
CA ILE A 32 0.30 -18.85 7.51
C ILE A 32 1.27 -17.76 7.05
N VAL A 33 1.59 -17.73 5.75
CA VAL A 33 2.48 -16.71 5.18
C VAL A 33 1.92 -15.32 5.37
N VAL A 34 0.63 -15.09 5.09
CA VAL A 34 -0.01 -13.79 5.32
C VAL A 34 0.05 -13.38 6.79
N LEU A 35 -0.23 -14.30 7.71
CA LEU A 35 -0.16 -14.02 9.14
C LEU A 35 1.28 -13.68 9.57
N ALA A 36 2.27 -14.44 9.08
CA ALA A 36 3.68 -14.17 9.35
C ALA A 36 4.10 -12.78 8.82
N VAL A 37 3.67 -12.41 7.61
CA VAL A 37 3.95 -11.08 7.03
C VAL A 37 3.27 -9.98 7.84
N LEU A 38 2.02 -10.17 8.28
CA LEU A 38 1.31 -9.20 9.15
C LEU A 38 2.02 -9.00 10.49
N VAL A 39 2.41 -10.09 11.15
CA VAL A 39 3.12 -10.05 12.44
C VAL A 39 4.50 -9.42 12.29
N ALA A 40 5.27 -9.84 11.30
CA ALA A 40 6.58 -9.26 11.01
C ALA A 40 6.48 -7.77 10.66
N GLY A 41 5.51 -7.40 9.81
CA GLY A 41 5.27 -6.02 9.43
C GLY A 41 4.85 -5.15 10.62
N ALA A 42 3.94 -5.62 11.47
CA ALA A 42 3.54 -4.91 12.70
C ALA A 42 4.72 -4.71 13.66
N GLY A 43 5.54 -5.75 13.85
CA GLY A 43 6.73 -5.68 14.69
C GLY A 43 7.78 -4.71 14.13
N LEU A 44 8.10 -4.80 12.83
CA LEU A 44 9.04 -3.89 12.17
C LEU A 44 8.55 -2.45 12.18
N LEU A 45 7.25 -2.23 11.98
CA LEU A 45 6.63 -0.90 12.05
C LEU A 45 6.78 -0.31 13.46
N HIS A 46 6.41 -1.07 14.50
CA HIS A 46 6.61 -0.67 15.89
C HIS A 46 8.09 -0.32 16.18
N LEU A 47 9.01 -1.22 15.82
CA LEU A 47 10.44 -1.01 16.05
C LEU A 47 11.00 0.19 15.28
N SER A 48 10.46 0.49 14.09
CA SER A 48 10.84 1.66 13.30
C SER A 48 10.45 2.94 14.02
N PHE A 49 9.20 3.04 14.48
CA PHE A 49 8.72 4.22 15.21
C PHE A 49 9.33 4.36 16.61
N ALA A 50 9.73 3.26 17.25
CA ALA A 50 10.49 3.29 18.50
C ALA A 50 11.98 3.65 18.32
N SER A 51 12.48 3.72 17.08
CA SER A 51 13.89 4.05 16.81
C SER A 51 14.13 5.56 16.78
N PRO A 52 15.32 6.04 17.20
CA PRO A 52 15.66 7.45 17.09
C PRO A 52 15.53 7.96 15.64
N GLN A 53 14.93 9.13 15.50
CA GLN A 53 14.70 9.79 14.21
C GLN A 53 16.04 10.02 13.48
N GLY A 54 16.07 9.72 12.17
CA GLY A 54 17.28 9.87 11.34
C GLY A 54 18.38 8.82 11.55
N SER A 55 18.20 7.86 12.47
CA SER A 55 19.23 6.84 12.76
C SER A 55 19.37 5.77 11.67
N GLY A 56 20.56 5.17 11.55
CA GLY A 56 20.79 4.02 10.66
C GLY A 56 19.88 2.83 10.96
N ARG A 57 19.52 2.64 12.24
CA ARG A 57 18.56 1.62 12.68
C ARG A 57 17.17 1.88 12.09
N PHE A 58 16.70 3.12 12.11
CA PHE A 58 15.41 3.49 11.50
C PHE A 58 15.40 3.19 10.00
N TYR A 59 16.43 3.56 9.25
CA TYR A 59 16.49 3.26 7.81
C TYR A 59 16.53 1.76 7.54
N GLY A 60 17.34 1.00 8.29
CA GLY A 60 17.40 -0.45 8.14
C GLY A 60 16.06 -1.14 8.41
N LEU A 61 15.36 -0.75 9.48
CA LEU A 61 14.06 -1.31 9.85
C LEU A 61 12.95 -0.96 8.85
N THR A 62 12.91 0.28 8.36
CA THR A 62 11.91 0.72 7.38
C THR A 62 12.15 0.15 5.98
N LEU A 63 13.41 -0.10 5.60
CA LEU A 63 13.74 -0.87 4.40
C LEU A 63 13.35 -2.35 4.54
N ALA A 64 13.60 -2.95 5.72
CA ALA A 64 13.17 -4.32 6.00
C ALA A 64 11.64 -4.45 5.97
N LEU A 65 10.92 -3.46 6.53
CA LEU A 65 9.47 -3.37 6.49
C LEU A 65 8.95 -3.33 5.04
N ALA A 66 9.52 -2.45 4.21
CA ALA A 66 9.21 -2.37 2.78
C ALA A 66 9.42 -3.72 2.08
N ALA A 67 10.54 -4.39 2.36
CA ALA A 67 10.84 -5.71 1.80
C ALA A 67 9.81 -6.77 2.25
N VAL A 68 9.43 -6.79 3.53
CA VAL A 68 8.40 -7.70 4.05
C VAL A 68 7.07 -7.53 3.33
N TRP A 69 6.61 -6.29 3.13
CA TRP A 69 5.37 -6.05 2.40
C TRP A 69 5.48 -6.42 0.92
N LEU A 70 6.53 -6.00 0.23
CA LEU A 70 6.71 -6.29 -1.19
C LEU A 70 6.84 -7.78 -1.46
N ILE A 71 7.73 -8.47 -0.73
CA ILE A 71 7.95 -9.91 -0.89
C ILE A 71 6.64 -10.64 -0.56
N GLY A 72 6.02 -10.35 0.59
CA GLY A 72 4.76 -10.96 0.99
C GLY A 72 3.63 -10.75 -0.04
N GLY A 73 3.57 -9.57 -0.65
CA GLY A 73 2.59 -9.21 -1.67
C GLY A 73 2.82 -9.92 -3.00
N LEU A 74 4.08 -10.15 -3.38
CA LEU A 74 4.46 -10.78 -4.65
C LEU A 74 4.40 -12.32 -4.64
N LEU A 75 4.24 -12.94 -3.46
CA LEU A 75 4.02 -14.40 -3.35
C LEU A 75 2.69 -14.86 -3.97
N VAL A 76 1.76 -13.93 -4.17
CA VAL A 76 0.47 -14.15 -4.83
C VAL A 76 0.41 -13.24 -6.06
N PRO A 77 -0.11 -13.67 -7.22
CA PRO A 77 -0.20 -12.78 -8.37
C PRO A 77 -0.97 -11.52 -8.02
N VAL A 78 -0.45 -10.38 -8.46
CA VAL A 78 -1.04 -9.08 -8.20
C VAL A 78 -1.64 -8.55 -9.49
N ASP A 79 -2.93 -8.20 -9.46
CA ASP A 79 -3.55 -7.51 -10.59
C ASP A 79 -3.10 -6.05 -10.54
N LEU A 80 -2.04 -5.73 -11.28
CA LEU A 80 -1.45 -4.38 -11.27
C LEU A 80 -2.36 -3.36 -11.97
N TRP A 81 -2.81 -3.68 -13.19
CA TRP A 81 -3.54 -2.74 -14.04
C TRP A 81 -5.05 -2.72 -13.78
N PRO A 82 -5.72 -1.58 -14.03
CA PRO A 82 -7.17 -1.50 -13.99
C PRO A 82 -7.85 -2.41 -15.02
N VAL A 83 -8.99 -3.00 -14.64
CA VAL A 83 -9.84 -3.82 -15.51
C VAL A 83 -11.30 -3.35 -15.37
N PRO A 84 -11.99 -2.96 -16.46
CA PRO A 84 -11.48 -2.84 -17.83
C PRO A 84 -10.42 -1.73 -17.97
N ARG A 85 -9.60 -1.81 -19.03
CA ARG A 85 -8.60 -0.76 -19.35
C ARG A 85 -9.31 0.60 -19.45
N ARG A 86 -8.84 1.57 -18.68
CA ARG A 86 -9.42 2.92 -18.61
C ARG A 86 -8.56 3.95 -19.35
N SER A 87 -9.11 5.15 -19.57
CA SER A 87 -8.33 6.28 -20.08
C SER A 87 -7.15 6.61 -19.16
N ARG A 88 -6.11 7.29 -19.68
CA ARG A 88 -4.96 7.75 -18.87
C ARG A 88 -5.41 8.57 -17.67
N ALA A 89 -6.38 9.47 -17.85
CA ALA A 89 -6.92 10.29 -16.78
C ALA A 89 -7.48 9.44 -15.62
N ARG A 90 -8.26 8.39 -15.92
CA ARG A 90 -8.81 7.49 -14.88
C ARG A 90 -7.80 6.50 -14.30
N THR A 91 -6.69 6.27 -14.99
CA THR A 91 -5.64 5.31 -14.58
C THR A 91 -4.58 5.97 -13.71
N PHE A 92 -4.18 7.20 -14.04
CA PHE A 92 -3.08 7.92 -13.39
C PHE A 92 -3.55 9.19 -12.69
N LEU A 93 -4.24 10.09 -13.42
CA LEU A 93 -4.57 11.41 -12.89
C LEU A 93 -5.55 11.34 -11.71
N ALA A 94 -6.62 10.56 -11.82
CA ALA A 94 -7.62 10.41 -10.77
C ALA A 94 -7.04 9.93 -9.42
N PRO A 95 -6.27 8.82 -9.34
CA PRO A 95 -5.67 8.41 -8.07
C PRO A 95 -4.65 9.42 -7.53
N ILE A 96 -3.87 10.08 -8.38
CA ILE A 96 -2.95 11.15 -7.95
C ILE A 96 -3.73 12.31 -7.33
N LEU A 97 -4.80 12.78 -7.98
CA LEU A 97 -5.65 13.85 -7.44
C LEU A 97 -6.33 13.46 -6.12
N ILE A 98 -6.75 12.19 -5.98
CA ILE A 98 -7.29 11.69 -4.71
C ILE A 98 -6.22 11.69 -3.62
N GLY A 99 -4.98 11.27 -3.94
CA GLY A 99 -3.86 11.30 -3.02
C GLY A 99 -3.52 12.72 -2.56
N LEU A 100 -3.49 13.68 -3.49
CA LEU A 100 -3.28 15.10 -3.19
C LEU A 100 -4.42 15.69 -2.35
N LEU A 101 -5.68 15.36 -2.68
CA LEU A 101 -6.83 15.81 -1.90
C LEU A 101 -6.75 15.28 -0.45
N LEU A 102 -6.43 14.00 -0.27
CA LEU A 102 -6.19 13.44 1.05
C LEU A 102 -5.04 14.17 1.76
N ALA A 103 -3.96 14.48 1.04
CA ALA A 103 -2.82 15.18 1.65
C ALA A 103 -3.24 16.56 2.13
N VAL A 104 -3.98 17.33 1.33
CA VAL A 104 -4.52 18.64 1.76
C VAL A 104 -5.38 18.49 3.01
N ILE A 105 -6.30 17.53 3.04
CA ILE A 105 -7.17 17.29 4.22
C ILE A 105 -6.33 16.97 5.45
N PHE A 106 -5.31 16.11 5.31
CA PHE A 106 -4.46 15.69 6.42
C PHE A 106 -3.49 16.77 6.87
N VAL A 107 -2.94 17.59 5.97
CA VAL A 107 -2.12 18.76 6.30
C VAL A 107 -2.94 19.77 7.10
N LEU A 108 -4.17 20.07 6.66
CA LEU A 108 -5.07 20.95 7.42
C LEU A 108 -5.42 20.37 8.80
N GLY A 109 -5.63 19.05 8.88
CA GLY A 109 -5.81 18.34 10.14
C GLY A 109 -4.58 18.43 11.05
N ALA A 110 -3.38 18.24 10.50
CA ALA A 110 -2.12 18.35 11.23
C ALA A 110 -1.95 19.78 11.78
N LEU A 111 -2.17 20.81 10.96
CA LEU A 111 -2.14 22.22 11.38
C LEU A 111 -3.14 22.56 12.50
N LEU A 112 -4.30 21.91 12.51
CA LEU A 112 -5.28 22.09 13.57
C LEU A 112 -4.85 21.39 14.87
N VAL A 113 -4.34 20.17 14.75
CA VAL A 113 -3.90 19.33 15.86
C VAL A 113 -2.60 19.86 16.49
N ASP A 114 -1.74 20.49 15.70
CA ASP A 114 -0.50 21.17 16.13
C ASP A 114 -0.76 22.31 17.13
N ARG A 115 -2.00 22.81 17.21
CA ARG A 115 -2.41 23.80 18.22
C ARG A 115 -2.73 23.20 19.59
N LEU A 116 -2.69 21.88 19.72
CA LEU A 116 -3.13 21.14 20.90
C LEU A 116 -1.95 20.37 21.50
N PRO A 117 -1.43 20.78 22.69
CA PRO A 117 -0.24 20.17 23.31
C PRO A 117 -0.35 18.65 23.54
N LEU A 118 -1.58 18.13 23.61
CA LEU A 118 -1.85 16.69 23.74
C LEU A 118 -1.27 15.86 22.58
N PHE A 119 -1.04 16.46 21.42
CA PHE A 119 -0.63 15.75 20.20
C PHE A 119 0.79 16.05 19.74
N ASP A 120 1.56 16.83 20.49
CA ASP A 120 2.94 17.22 20.13
C ASP A 120 3.84 15.99 19.90
N ASP A 121 3.78 15.03 20.82
CA ASP A 121 4.52 13.76 20.71
C ASP A 121 4.02 12.92 19.52
N ALA A 122 2.73 12.97 19.22
CA ALA A 122 2.15 12.23 18.12
C ALA A 122 2.54 12.84 16.76
N LEU A 123 2.57 14.17 16.63
CA LEU A 123 2.99 14.84 15.39
C LEU A 123 4.50 14.72 15.17
N SER A 124 5.30 15.03 16.20
CA SER A 124 6.76 14.92 16.13
C SER A 124 7.21 13.48 15.90
N GLY A 125 6.50 12.50 16.47
CA GLY A 125 6.70 11.07 16.23
C GLY A 125 6.36 10.59 14.82
N VAL A 126 5.75 11.42 13.96
CA VAL A 126 5.49 11.10 12.54
C VAL A 126 6.41 11.88 11.61
N PHE A 127 6.58 13.18 11.87
CA PHE A 127 7.24 14.08 10.92
C PHE A 127 8.69 14.42 11.29
N GLY A 128 9.12 14.19 12.53
CA GLY A 128 10.50 14.47 12.96
C GLY A 128 11.58 13.64 12.22
N TYR A 129 11.17 12.58 11.51
CA TYR A 129 12.06 11.83 10.61
C TYR A 129 12.47 12.61 9.35
N ALA A 130 11.66 13.57 8.91
CA ALA A 130 11.95 14.40 7.76
C ALA A 130 13.06 15.43 8.06
N ASP A 131 13.06 16.01 9.27
CA ASP A 131 13.98 17.08 9.65
C ASP A 131 15.36 16.57 10.07
N ARG A 132 15.42 15.38 10.69
CA ARG A 132 16.69 14.80 11.18
C ARG A 132 17.32 13.78 10.24
N GLY A 133 16.69 13.54 9.08
CA GLY A 133 17.05 12.46 8.18
C GLY A 133 17.72 12.89 6.87
N LEU A 134 18.21 11.92 6.11
CA LEU A 134 18.61 12.11 4.72
C LEU A 134 17.36 12.13 3.85
N LEU A 135 16.83 13.31 3.54
CA LEU A 135 15.56 13.49 2.83
C LEU A 135 15.41 12.61 1.56
N PRO A 136 16.42 12.47 0.67
CA PRO A 136 16.30 11.58 -0.49
C PRO A 136 16.11 10.11 -0.11
N LEU A 137 16.80 9.65 0.93
CA LEU A 137 16.67 8.27 1.43
C LEU A 137 15.30 8.05 2.06
N VAL A 138 14.83 8.98 2.90
CA VAL A 138 13.48 8.93 3.49
C VAL A 138 12.43 8.91 2.39
N LEU A 139 12.56 9.75 1.36
CA LEU A 139 11.63 9.79 0.24
C LEU A 139 11.57 8.46 -0.52
N VAL A 140 12.71 7.83 -0.81
CA VAL A 140 12.74 6.49 -1.41
C VAL A 140 12.06 5.47 -0.51
N ILE A 141 12.38 5.46 0.78
CA ILE A 141 11.77 4.55 1.76
C ILE A 141 10.25 4.75 1.82
N THR A 142 9.76 5.99 1.81
CA THR A 142 8.34 6.34 1.81
C THR A 142 7.63 5.82 0.56
N VAL A 143 8.22 6.02 -0.62
CA VAL A 143 7.65 5.53 -1.88
C VAL A 143 7.57 4.01 -1.89
N VAL A 144 8.66 3.33 -1.51
CA VAL A 144 8.75 1.87 -1.55
C VAL A 144 7.83 1.24 -0.49
N ASN A 145 7.75 1.80 0.72
CA ASN A 145 6.80 1.33 1.74
C ASN A 145 5.35 1.50 1.30
N GLY A 146 4.96 2.69 0.84
CA GLY A 146 3.59 2.94 0.37
C GLY A 146 3.18 2.03 -0.78
N ALA A 147 4.09 1.78 -1.73
CA ALA A 147 3.85 0.81 -2.80
C ALA A 147 3.77 -0.63 -2.27
N GLY A 148 4.69 -1.02 -1.38
CA GLY A 148 4.74 -2.35 -0.78
C GLY A 148 3.49 -2.71 0.00
N GLU A 149 3.01 -1.79 0.84
CA GLU A 149 1.78 -1.98 1.59
C GLU A 149 0.59 -2.22 0.66
N GLU A 150 0.44 -1.45 -0.42
CA GLU A 150 -0.69 -1.65 -1.34
C GLU A 150 -0.55 -2.96 -2.14
N VAL A 151 0.66 -3.37 -2.50
CA VAL A 151 0.94 -4.68 -3.10
C VAL A 151 0.55 -5.81 -2.14
N PHE A 152 0.82 -5.69 -0.85
CA PHE A 152 0.43 -6.69 0.13
C PHE A 152 -1.07 -6.66 0.46
N PHE A 153 -1.57 -5.54 0.99
CA PHE A 153 -2.93 -5.41 1.50
C PHE A 153 -3.98 -5.43 0.38
N ARG A 154 -3.77 -4.68 -0.71
CA ARG A 154 -4.74 -4.59 -1.83
C ARG A 154 -4.45 -5.59 -2.95
N GLY A 155 -3.26 -6.20 -2.95
CA GLY A 155 -2.90 -7.31 -3.83
C GLY A 155 -3.11 -8.68 -3.17
N ALA A 156 -2.10 -9.18 -2.46
CA ALA A 156 -2.10 -10.55 -1.94
C ALA A 156 -3.24 -10.83 -0.94
N LEU A 157 -3.32 -10.05 0.14
CA LEU A 157 -4.35 -10.22 1.18
C LEU A 157 -5.76 -10.08 0.61
N TRP A 158 -5.96 -9.10 -0.29
CA TRP A 158 -7.22 -8.88 -0.99
C TRP A 158 -7.68 -10.10 -1.80
N ARG A 159 -6.77 -10.76 -2.51
CA ARG A 159 -7.08 -11.95 -3.33
C ARG A 159 -7.29 -13.20 -2.48
N LEU A 160 -6.59 -13.31 -1.36
CA LEU A 160 -6.73 -14.43 -0.42
C LEU A 160 -7.97 -14.30 0.48
N THR A 161 -8.56 -13.11 0.55
CA THR A 161 -9.77 -12.84 1.33
C THR A 161 -11.03 -13.04 0.50
N ARG A 162 -12.09 -13.56 1.14
CA ARG A 162 -13.39 -13.78 0.49
C ARG A 162 -13.93 -12.48 -0.14
N PRO A 163 -14.47 -12.51 -1.38
CA PRO A 163 -14.93 -11.31 -2.09
C PRO A 163 -15.88 -10.40 -1.31
N ARG A 164 -16.79 -11.00 -0.51
CA ARG A 164 -17.76 -10.27 0.32
C ARG A 164 -17.11 -9.43 1.43
N HIS A 165 -15.97 -9.88 1.96
CA HIS A 165 -15.36 -9.30 3.17
C HIS A 165 -14.04 -8.60 2.91
N ARG A 166 -13.40 -8.81 1.75
CA ARG A 166 -12.05 -8.30 1.46
C ARG A 166 -11.87 -6.80 1.71
N TYR A 167 -12.88 -5.97 1.39
CA TYR A 167 -12.83 -4.53 1.67
C TYR A 167 -12.64 -4.22 3.15
N ALA A 168 -13.52 -4.74 4.00
CA ALA A 168 -13.49 -4.50 5.43
C ALA A 168 -12.28 -5.19 6.10
N VAL A 169 -11.99 -6.43 5.73
CA VAL A 169 -10.92 -7.23 6.35
C VAL A 169 -9.54 -6.67 6.04
N THR A 170 -9.26 -6.28 4.78
CA THR A 170 -7.93 -5.72 4.46
C THR A 170 -7.74 -4.35 5.09
N ALA A 171 -8.82 -3.57 5.23
CA ALA A 171 -8.75 -2.29 5.92
C ALA A 171 -8.53 -2.47 7.43
N ALA A 172 -9.32 -3.33 8.08
CA ALA A 172 -9.18 -3.63 9.49
C ALA A 172 -7.78 -4.18 9.83
N LEU A 173 -7.26 -5.13 9.04
CA LEU A 173 -5.93 -5.69 9.27
C LEU A 173 -4.81 -4.66 9.05
N ASN A 174 -4.97 -3.73 8.10
CA ASN A 174 -4.01 -2.65 7.91
C ASN A 174 -3.99 -1.72 9.13
N VAL A 175 -5.15 -1.33 9.66
CA VAL A 175 -5.25 -0.55 10.91
C VAL A 175 -4.66 -1.31 12.10
N LEU A 176 -5.00 -2.59 12.26
CA LEU A 176 -4.51 -3.43 13.36
C LEU A 176 -2.98 -3.54 13.37
N VAL A 177 -2.35 -3.64 12.20
CA VAL A 177 -0.89 -3.65 12.06
C VAL A 177 -0.26 -2.31 12.46
N THR A 178 -1.00 -1.21 12.33
CA THR A 178 -0.54 0.14 12.73
C THR A 178 -0.69 0.41 14.22
N ILE A 179 -1.62 -0.25 14.93
CA ILE A 179 -1.85 -0.04 16.38
C ILE A 179 -0.56 -0.11 17.21
N PRO A 180 0.35 -1.08 17.00
CA PRO A 180 1.61 -1.16 17.75
C PRO A 180 2.52 0.05 17.66
N THR A 181 2.31 0.98 16.70
CA THR A 181 3.04 2.26 16.68
C THR A 181 2.73 3.13 17.89
N GLY A 182 1.58 2.92 18.55
CA GLY A 182 1.11 3.74 19.67
C GLY A 182 0.66 5.15 19.28
N ASN A 183 0.70 5.50 17.99
CA ASN A 183 0.43 6.84 17.52
C ASN A 183 -1.02 6.97 16.98
N PRO A 184 -1.92 7.69 17.68
CA PRO A 184 -3.32 7.79 17.28
C PRO A 184 -3.51 8.46 15.91
N LEU A 185 -2.64 9.40 15.53
CA LEU A 185 -2.71 10.08 14.23
C LEU A 185 -2.34 9.12 13.09
N LEU A 186 -1.33 8.26 13.28
CA LEU A 186 -0.99 7.22 12.30
C LEU A 186 -2.09 6.18 12.16
N ILE A 187 -2.68 5.74 13.28
CA ILE A 187 -3.76 4.75 13.26
C ILE A 187 -4.99 5.32 12.51
N PHE A 188 -5.32 6.59 12.77
CA PHE A 188 -6.37 7.30 12.03
C PHE A 188 -6.05 7.43 10.53
N ALA A 189 -4.82 7.83 10.19
CA ALA A 189 -4.36 7.92 8.81
C ALA A 189 -4.45 6.58 8.08
N ALA A 190 -3.98 5.50 8.72
CA ALA A 190 -4.06 4.15 8.20
C ALA A 190 -5.52 3.75 7.94
N ALA A 191 -6.45 4.07 8.84
CA ALA A 191 -7.86 3.77 8.63
C ALA A 191 -8.45 4.48 7.40
N VAL A 192 -8.23 5.79 7.26
CA VAL A 192 -8.76 6.56 6.14
C VAL A 192 -8.14 6.11 4.81
N LEU A 193 -6.81 6.02 4.74
CA LEU A 193 -6.11 5.53 3.55
C LEU A 193 -6.58 4.13 3.19
N ALA A 194 -6.69 3.25 4.17
CA ALA A 194 -7.08 1.87 3.92
C ALA A 194 -8.47 1.76 3.29
N LEU A 195 -9.42 2.59 3.73
CA LEU A 195 -10.76 2.65 3.18
C LEU A 195 -10.77 3.23 1.77
N VAL A 196 -10.00 4.29 1.51
CA VAL A 196 -9.92 4.93 0.19
C VAL A 196 -9.21 4.02 -0.83
N THR A 197 -8.04 3.51 -0.49
CA THR A 197 -7.27 2.61 -1.38
C THR A 197 -8.00 1.28 -1.58
N GLY A 198 -8.67 0.77 -0.56
CA GLY A 198 -9.58 -0.38 -0.68
C GLY A 198 -10.72 -0.13 -1.67
N ARG A 199 -11.32 1.08 -1.65
CA ARG A 199 -12.41 1.44 -2.56
C ARG A 199 -11.91 1.61 -3.99
N LEU A 200 -10.74 2.24 -4.16
CA LEU A 200 -10.07 2.34 -5.47
C LEU A 200 -9.74 0.97 -6.04
N ARG A 201 -9.29 0.02 -5.20
CA ARG A 201 -9.06 -1.37 -5.59
C ARG A 201 -10.35 -2.03 -6.08
N GLN A 202 -11.48 -1.84 -5.40
CA GLN A 202 -12.78 -2.37 -5.86
C GLN A 202 -13.21 -1.79 -7.22
N VAL A 203 -13.08 -0.47 -7.36
CA VAL A 203 -13.58 0.24 -8.54
C VAL A 203 -12.70 -0.01 -9.75
N THR A 204 -11.37 -0.06 -9.57
CA THR A 204 -10.42 -0.17 -10.69
C THR A 204 -10.07 -1.60 -11.03
N GLY A 205 -10.17 -2.55 -10.09
CA GLY A 205 -9.73 -3.92 -10.33
C GLY A 205 -8.22 -4.09 -10.48
N GLY A 206 -7.42 -3.03 -10.25
CA GLY A 206 -5.95 -3.03 -10.22
C GLY A 206 -5.40 -2.49 -8.88
N VAL A 207 -4.12 -2.74 -8.54
CA VAL A 207 -3.46 -2.11 -7.38
C VAL A 207 -2.73 -0.82 -7.72
N LEU A 208 -2.56 -0.48 -9.00
CA LEU A 208 -1.88 0.74 -9.42
C LEU A 208 -2.54 2.01 -8.87
N ALA A 209 -3.88 2.11 -8.92
CA ALA A 209 -4.58 3.27 -8.38
C ALA A 209 -4.41 3.43 -6.86
N PRO A 210 -4.56 2.35 -6.05
CA PRO A 210 -4.12 2.33 -4.65
C PRO A 210 -2.69 2.83 -4.43
N ILE A 211 -1.71 2.28 -5.15
CA ILE A 211 -0.28 2.64 -5.03
C ILE A 211 -0.08 4.12 -5.30
N LEU A 212 -0.60 4.63 -6.42
CA LEU A 212 -0.45 6.05 -6.79
C LEU A 212 -1.07 6.96 -5.73
N THR A 213 -2.27 6.62 -5.22
CA THR A 213 -2.95 7.41 -4.19
C THR A 213 -2.13 7.45 -2.90
N HIS A 214 -1.67 6.29 -2.43
CA HIS A 214 -0.91 6.16 -1.20
C HIS A 214 0.43 6.88 -1.31
N VAL A 215 1.22 6.60 -2.36
CA VAL A 215 2.54 7.22 -2.55
C VAL A 215 2.41 8.73 -2.72
N THR A 216 1.45 9.22 -3.51
CA THR A 216 1.23 10.66 -3.65
C THR A 216 0.87 11.31 -2.31
N TRP A 217 -0.03 10.70 -1.54
CA TRP A 217 -0.36 11.18 -0.20
C TRP A 217 0.87 11.21 0.71
N ALA A 218 1.61 10.10 0.80
CA ALA A 218 2.72 9.96 1.73
C ALA A 218 3.87 10.91 1.41
N VAL A 219 4.20 11.08 0.12
CA VAL A 219 5.22 12.05 -0.32
C VAL A 219 4.76 13.49 -0.07
N ALA A 220 3.50 13.82 -0.35
CA ALA A 220 2.99 15.16 -0.08
C ALA A 220 3.00 15.49 1.42
N MET A 221 2.58 14.55 2.28
CA MET A 221 2.65 14.71 3.74
C MET A 221 4.09 14.87 4.23
N LEU A 222 5.02 14.04 3.74
CA LEU A 222 6.45 14.11 4.08
C LEU A 222 7.06 15.47 3.75
N LEU A 223 6.67 16.09 2.63
CA LEU A 223 7.25 17.35 2.17
C LEU A 223 6.52 18.59 2.72
N ALA A 224 5.22 18.49 2.99
CA ALA A 224 4.39 19.64 3.35
C ALA A 224 4.27 19.85 4.86
N VAL A 225 4.14 18.80 5.66
CA VAL A 225 3.88 18.97 7.11
C VAL A 225 5.08 19.53 7.88
N PRO A 226 6.31 18.98 7.77
CA PRO A 226 7.44 19.46 8.56
C PRO A 226 7.69 20.99 8.49
N PRO A 227 7.67 21.65 7.31
CA PRO A 227 7.87 23.10 7.25
C PRO A 227 6.65 23.94 7.72
N LEU A 228 5.51 23.31 8.00
CA LEU A 228 4.24 23.98 8.35
C LEU A 228 3.84 23.79 9.81
N THR A 229 4.34 22.74 10.47
CA THR A 229 4.11 22.43 11.89
C THR A 229 5.47 22.46 12.58
N SER A 230 5.75 23.52 13.34
CA SER A 230 7.03 23.82 13.97
C SER A 230 6.84 24.42 15.35
#